data_AF-A0AB34IAM8-F1
#
_entry.id   AF-A0AB34IAM8-F1
#
_cell.length_a   1.000
_cell.length_b   1.000
_cell.length_c   1.000
_cell.angle_alpha   90.00
_cell.angle_beta   90.00
_cell.angle_gamma   90.00
#
_symmetry.space_group_name_H-M   'P 1'
#
loop_
_entity.id
_entity.type
_entity.pdbx_description
1 polymer ?
#
loop_
_entity_poly.entity_id
_entity_poly.type
_entity_poly.pdbx_seq_one_letter_code
_entity_poly.pdbx_strand_id
1 'polypeptide(L)'
;MADAPADDQLLGVTWEDGLWLQNFPLNRETVLDYFSNSQFYDRTCINEQVKMQRNLTPAQAAEVARKMHGVEYQLHHVQEVPPANGSTAHSLYVIVKVERPKPAAAGGKEVARRAYYVLDGVVYEAPTAESVLRARLRRLSWLLESAFAEVCPKVEETAPPSM
;
A
#
# COMPACT_ATOMS: atom_id res chain seq x y z
N MET A 1 -1.76 13.59 -21.11
CA MET A 1 -1.85 12.89 -19.81
C MET A 1 -0.47 12.38 -19.49
N ALA A 2 0.21 12.98 -18.52
CA ALA A 2 1.53 12.50 -18.12
C ALA A 2 1.35 11.16 -17.41
N ASP A 3 1.92 10.11 -18.02
CA ASP A 3 1.95 8.75 -17.49
C ASP A 3 2.49 8.79 -16.06
N ALA A 4 1.75 8.23 -15.10
CA ALA A 4 2.28 8.07 -13.75
C ALA A 4 3.51 7.16 -13.86
N PRO A 5 4.58 7.37 -13.06
CA PRO A 5 5.66 6.38 -13.00
C PRO A 5 5.02 5.01 -12.75
N ALA A 6 5.49 3.96 -13.45
CA ALA A 6 4.87 2.62 -13.43
C ALA A 6 4.62 2.10 -11.99
N ASP A 7 5.40 2.60 -11.05
CA ASP A 7 5.30 2.35 -9.62
C ASP A 7 4.04 2.89 -8.91
N ASP A 8 3.31 3.86 -9.46
CA ASP A 8 2.16 4.51 -8.81
C ASP A 8 0.80 4.08 -9.40
N GLN A 9 0.79 3.15 -10.37
CA GLN A 9 -0.42 2.76 -11.11
C GLN A 9 -1.53 2.17 -10.21
N LEU A 10 -1.15 1.60 -9.07
CA LEU A 10 -2.08 0.90 -8.17
C LEU A 10 -2.52 1.75 -6.96
N LEU A 11 -1.96 2.95 -6.76
CA LEU A 11 -2.34 3.83 -5.63
C LEU A 11 -3.79 4.33 -5.68
N GLY A 12 -4.42 4.28 -6.86
CA GLY A 12 -5.84 4.63 -7.06
C GLY A 12 -6.79 3.44 -6.98
N VAL A 13 -6.29 2.23 -6.78
CA VAL A 13 -7.09 0.99 -6.80
C VAL A 13 -7.22 0.44 -5.39
N THR A 14 -8.40 -0.10 -5.08
CA THR A 14 -8.68 -0.80 -3.84
C THR A 14 -9.08 -2.24 -4.16
N TRP A 15 -9.00 -3.12 -3.17
CA TRP A 15 -9.45 -4.50 -3.32
C TRP A 15 -10.19 -4.97 -2.06
N GLU A 16 -11.28 -5.70 -2.25
CA GLU A 16 -12.04 -6.37 -1.18
C GLU A 16 -12.62 -7.68 -1.69
N ASP A 17 -12.79 -8.65 -0.80
CA ASP A 17 -13.52 -9.89 -1.07
C ASP A 17 -14.54 -10.14 0.04
N GLY A 18 -15.77 -9.68 -0.20
CA GLY A 18 -16.88 -9.84 0.74
C GLY A 18 -17.29 -11.30 0.96
N LEU A 19 -17.07 -12.20 0.00
CA LEU A 19 -17.40 -13.62 0.17
C LEU A 19 -16.40 -14.28 1.14
N TRP A 20 -15.11 -13.95 1.01
CA TRP A 20 -14.12 -14.43 1.96
C TRP A 20 -14.42 -13.95 3.39
N LEU A 21 -14.73 -12.65 3.55
CA LEU A 21 -15.02 -12.04 4.85
C LEU A 21 -16.28 -12.59 5.53
N GLN A 22 -17.23 -13.14 4.78
CA GLN A 22 -18.41 -13.83 5.33
C GLN A 22 -18.08 -15.23 5.85
N ASN A 23 -17.08 -15.90 5.26
CA ASN A 23 -16.75 -17.28 5.57
C ASN A 23 -15.61 -17.41 6.60
N PHE A 24 -14.73 -16.42 6.68
CA PHE A 24 -13.55 -16.44 7.55
C PHE A 24 -13.45 -15.16 8.39
N PRO A 25 -13.13 -15.27 9.68
CA PRO A 25 -12.90 -14.09 10.51
C PRO A 25 -11.63 -13.37 10.05
N LEU A 26 -11.70 -12.05 9.86
CA LEU A 26 -10.53 -11.22 9.59
C LEU A 26 -9.84 -10.84 10.91
N ASN A 27 -8.67 -11.42 11.16
CA ASN A 27 -7.84 -11.18 12.35
C ASN A 27 -6.35 -11.27 11.98
N ARG A 28 -5.46 -11.02 12.94
CA ARG A 28 -3.99 -11.11 12.73
C ARG A 28 -3.48 -12.41 12.12
N GLU A 29 -4.17 -13.53 12.33
CA GLU A 29 -3.73 -14.84 11.84
C GLU A 29 -4.16 -15.06 10.39
N THR A 30 -5.33 -14.54 10.01
CA THR A 30 -5.96 -14.78 8.71
C THR A 30 -5.75 -13.64 7.72
N VAL A 31 -5.33 -12.45 8.17
CA VAL A 31 -5.19 -11.26 7.31
C VAL A 31 -4.19 -11.45 6.16
N LEU A 32 -3.10 -12.19 6.38
CA LEU A 32 -2.13 -12.46 5.30
C LEU A 32 -2.72 -13.42 4.26
N ASP A 33 -3.55 -14.38 4.67
CA ASP A 33 -4.28 -15.25 3.75
C ASP A 33 -5.32 -14.47 2.96
N TYR A 34 -6.04 -13.55 3.61
CA TYR A 34 -6.96 -12.65 2.94
C TYR A 34 -6.25 -11.77 1.90
N PHE A 35 -5.15 -11.14 2.31
CA PHE A 35 -4.34 -10.28 1.45
C PHE A 35 -3.76 -11.04 0.24
N SER A 36 -3.49 -12.34 0.37
CA SER A 36 -2.97 -13.18 -0.71
C SER A 36 -3.88 -13.31 -1.93
N ASN A 37 -5.19 -13.03 -1.76
CA ASN A 37 -6.17 -13.01 -2.84
C ASN A 37 -6.20 -11.69 -3.61
N SER A 38 -5.54 -10.65 -3.10
CA SER A 38 -5.52 -9.33 -3.73
C SER A 38 -4.54 -9.24 -4.90
N GLN A 39 -4.79 -8.30 -5.81
CA GLN A 39 -3.87 -7.96 -6.91
C GLN A 39 -2.50 -7.44 -6.45
N PHE A 40 -2.37 -7.04 -5.18
CA PHE A 40 -1.14 -6.53 -4.59
C PHE A 40 -0.16 -7.64 -4.17
N TYR A 41 -0.63 -8.89 -4.12
CA TYR A 41 0.13 -10.04 -3.66
C TYR A 41 0.91 -10.70 -4.80
N ASP A 42 2.22 -10.82 -4.61
CA ASP A 42 3.11 -11.51 -5.53
C ASP A 42 3.15 -13.02 -5.22
N ARG A 43 2.63 -13.84 -6.13
CA ARG A 43 2.62 -15.32 -5.96
C ARG A 43 4.00 -15.97 -6.00
N THR A 44 5.04 -15.23 -6.36
CA THR A 44 6.43 -15.72 -6.29
C THR A 44 7.08 -15.44 -4.93
N CYS A 45 6.39 -14.76 -4.01
CA CYS A 45 6.93 -14.41 -2.70
C CYS A 45 7.23 -15.62 -1.81
N ILE A 46 8.05 -15.38 -0.79
CA ILE A 46 8.45 -16.38 0.21
C ILE A 46 7.23 -16.93 0.94
N ASN A 47 6.25 -16.09 1.29
CA ASN A 47 5.03 -16.52 1.98
C ASN A 47 4.31 -17.63 1.20
N GLU A 48 4.15 -17.47 -0.11
CA GLU A 48 3.49 -18.46 -0.98
C GLU A 48 4.31 -19.75 -1.07
N GLN A 49 5.62 -19.63 -1.26
CA GLN A 49 6.51 -20.80 -1.36
C GLN A 49 6.53 -21.62 -0.06
N VAL A 50 6.48 -20.97 1.10
CA VAL A 50 6.41 -21.64 2.40
C VAL A 50 5.03 -22.22 2.64
N LYS A 51 3.96 -21.51 2.27
CA LYS A 51 2.57 -21.99 2.36
C LYS A 51 2.33 -23.28 1.55
N MET A 52 3.00 -23.41 0.40
CA MET A 52 2.92 -24.60 -0.46
C MET A 52 3.69 -25.81 0.12
N GLN A 53 4.60 -25.61 1.07
CA GLN A 53 5.32 -26.70 1.72
C GLN A 53 4.41 -27.36 2.77
N ARG A 54 3.93 -28.57 2.48
CA ARG A 54 3.06 -29.33 3.37
C ARG A 54 3.80 -29.74 4.65
N ASN A 55 3.06 -29.87 5.75
CA ASN A 55 3.51 -30.40 7.04
C ASN A 55 4.53 -29.56 7.82
N LEU A 56 4.63 -28.25 7.53
CA LEU A 56 5.41 -27.35 8.38
C LEU A 56 4.53 -26.83 9.53
N THR A 57 5.05 -26.92 10.74
CA THR A 57 4.53 -26.13 11.87
C THR A 57 4.83 -24.64 11.64
N PRO A 58 4.08 -23.71 12.26
CA PRO A 58 4.34 -22.28 12.12
C PRO A 58 5.79 -21.86 12.44
N ALA A 59 6.40 -22.49 13.45
CA ALA A 59 7.78 -22.23 13.82
C ALA A 59 8.77 -22.69 12.73
N GLN A 60 8.55 -23.86 12.14
CA GLN A 60 9.38 -24.37 11.04
C GLN A 60 9.21 -23.53 9.78
N ALA A 61 7.97 -23.13 9.46
CA ALA A 61 7.67 -22.24 8.35
C ALA A 61 8.46 -20.92 8.45
N ALA A 62 8.48 -20.30 9.64
CA ALA A 62 9.25 -19.09 9.89
C ALA A 62 10.77 -19.32 9.74
N GLU A 63 11.29 -20.47 10.20
CA GLU A 63 12.71 -20.79 10.05
C GLU A 63 13.11 -21.01 8.58
N VAL A 64 12.25 -21.67 7.80
CA VAL A 64 12.46 -21.85 6.36
C VAL A 64 12.42 -20.51 5.64
N ALA A 65 11.42 -19.67 5.91
CA ALA A 65 11.29 -18.33 5.34
C ALA A 65 12.56 -17.49 5.55
N ARG A 66 13.15 -17.54 6.76
CA ARG A 66 14.40 -16.85 7.10
C ARG A 66 15.61 -17.26 6.26
N LYS A 67 15.63 -18.49 5.73
CA LYS A 67 16.72 -19.00 4.89
C LYS A 67 16.53 -18.64 3.41
N MET A 68 15.36 -18.11 3.04
CA MET A 68 15.00 -17.77 1.67
C MET A 68 15.32 -16.29 1.36
N HIS A 69 15.44 -15.97 0.07
CA HIS A 69 15.69 -14.62 -0.44
C HIS A 69 14.58 -14.23 -1.42
N GLY A 70 14.40 -12.92 -1.63
CA GLY A 70 13.34 -12.38 -2.47
C GLY A 70 12.26 -11.66 -1.67
N VAL A 71 11.07 -11.57 -2.27
CA VAL A 71 9.94 -10.81 -1.72
C VAL A 71 9.30 -11.56 -0.56
N GLU A 72 9.00 -10.83 0.52
CA GLU A 72 8.20 -11.31 1.64
C GLU A 72 7.20 -10.24 2.07
N TYR A 73 6.02 -10.66 2.48
CA TYR A 73 5.00 -9.82 3.10
C TYR A 73 4.98 -10.09 4.60
N GLN A 74 5.18 -9.03 5.38
CA GLN A 74 5.23 -9.08 6.83
C GLN A 74 4.11 -8.24 7.43
N LEU A 75 3.40 -8.80 8.42
CA LEU A 75 2.41 -8.07 9.20
C LEU A 75 3.12 -7.21 10.25
N HIS A 76 3.10 -5.89 10.07
CA HIS A 76 3.85 -4.94 10.89
C HIS A 76 3.00 -4.29 11.99
N HIS A 77 1.72 -4.05 11.73
CA HIS A 77 0.80 -3.46 12.72
C HIS A 77 -0.55 -4.16 12.69
N VAL A 78 -1.15 -4.29 13.87
CA VAL A 78 -2.47 -4.85 14.08
C VAL A 78 -3.20 -4.01 15.11
N GLN A 79 -4.37 -3.50 14.73
CA GLN A 79 -5.31 -2.85 15.61
C GLN A 79 -6.69 -3.44 15.36
N GLU A 80 -7.24 -4.11 16.36
CA GLU A 80 -8.56 -4.73 16.32
C GLU A 80 -9.38 -4.10 17.45
N VAL A 81 -10.45 -3.39 17.09
CA VAL A 81 -11.35 -2.71 18.02
C VAL A 81 -12.68 -3.48 18.03
N PRO A 82 -12.98 -4.20 19.13
CA PRO A 82 -14.25 -4.90 19.27
C PRO A 82 -15.43 -3.92 19.20
N PRO A 83 -16.61 -4.38 18.76
CA PRO A 83 -17.81 -3.56 18.77
C PRO A 83 -18.19 -3.25 20.23
N ALA A 84 -18.20 -1.98 20.60
CA ALA A 84 -18.63 -1.51 21.91
C ALA A 84 -19.75 -0.47 21.74
N ASN A 85 -20.78 -0.55 22.59
CA ASN A 85 -21.87 0.42 22.67
C ASN A 85 -22.58 0.73 21.34
N GLY A 86 -22.85 -0.30 20.52
CA GLY A 86 -23.53 -0.14 19.23
C GLY A 86 -22.66 0.37 18.09
N SER A 87 -21.35 0.55 18.31
CA SER A 87 -20.38 0.83 17.25
C SER A 87 -20.05 -0.44 16.45
N THR A 88 -19.81 -0.27 15.16
CA THR A 88 -19.25 -1.30 14.28
C THR A 88 -17.85 -1.69 14.75
N ALA A 89 -17.49 -2.97 14.58
CA ALA A 89 -16.13 -3.44 14.83
C ALA A 89 -15.19 -2.82 13.79
N HIS A 90 -14.03 -2.33 14.23
CA HIS A 90 -13.03 -1.73 13.34
C HIS A 90 -11.71 -2.47 13.42
N SER A 91 -11.05 -2.62 12.29
CA SER A 91 -9.76 -3.30 12.19
C SER A 91 -8.83 -2.61 11.20
N LEU A 92 -7.58 -2.45 11.61
CA LEU A 92 -6.50 -1.93 10.80
C LEU A 92 -5.30 -2.88 10.87
N TYR A 93 -4.86 -3.34 9.72
CA TYR A 93 -3.66 -4.14 9.56
C TYR A 93 -2.70 -3.44 8.62
N VAL A 94 -1.42 -3.38 8.96
CA VAL A 94 -0.37 -2.84 8.08
C VAL A 94 0.55 -3.96 7.66
N ILE A 95 0.63 -4.20 6.36
CA ILE A 95 1.46 -5.23 5.73
C ILE A 95 2.58 -4.54 4.96
N VAL A 96 3.82 -4.93 5.20
CA VAL A 96 4.98 -4.37 4.49
C VAL A 96 5.53 -5.43 3.55
N LYS A 97 5.70 -5.05 2.27
CA LYS A 97 6.46 -5.81 1.30
C LYS A 97 7.94 -5.49 1.49
N VAL A 98 8.68 -6.47 1.93
CA VAL A 98 10.13 -6.39 2.08
C VAL A 98 10.81 -7.25 1.02
N GLU A 99 12.05 -6.88 0.69
CA GLU A 99 12.91 -7.71 -0.13
C GLU A 99 14.13 -8.15 0.68
N ARG A 100 14.29 -9.48 0.81
CA ARG A 100 15.43 -10.11 1.46
C ARG A 100 16.59 -10.23 0.47
N PRO A 101 17.76 -9.60 0.74
CA PRO A 101 18.90 -9.64 -0.16
C PRO A 101 19.58 -11.02 -0.19
N LYS A 102 20.37 -11.28 -1.25
CA LYS A 102 21.23 -12.46 -1.36
C LYS A 102 22.64 -12.12 -0.84
N PRO A 103 23.26 -12.95 0.03
CA PRO A 103 22.76 -14.21 0.61
C PRO A 103 21.87 -14.00 1.86
N ALA A 104 20.72 -14.68 1.91
CA ALA A 104 19.74 -14.58 2.99
C ALA A 104 20.32 -14.88 4.39
N ALA A 105 21.33 -15.75 4.47
CA ALA A 105 21.97 -16.15 5.72
C ALA A 105 22.92 -15.11 6.34
N ALA A 106 23.29 -14.04 5.61
CA ALA A 106 24.33 -13.10 6.05
C ALA A 106 23.81 -11.90 6.86
N GLY A 107 22.55 -11.93 7.34
CA GLY A 107 21.99 -10.81 8.10
C GLY A 107 21.91 -9.50 7.30
N GLY A 108 21.82 -9.61 5.97
CA GLY A 108 21.63 -8.45 5.10
C GLY A 108 20.37 -7.69 5.50
N LYS A 109 20.46 -6.36 5.58
CA LYS A 109 19.36 -5.49 5.99
C LYS A 109 18.20 -5.64 5.01
N GLU A 110 17.03 -6.04 5.51
CA GLU A 110 15.79 -6.07 4.74
C GLU A 110 15.49 -4.67 4.20
N VAL A 111 15.12 -4.57 2.93
CA VAL A 111 14.76 -3.30 2.31
C VAL A 111 13.24 -3.27 2.15
N ALA A 112 12.58 -2.40 2.91
CA ALA A 112 11.16 -2.14 2.74
C ALA A 112 10.91 -1.51 1.37
N ARG A 113 10.08 -2.16 0.56
CA ARG A 113 9.73 -1.71 -0.79
C ARG A 113 8.43 -0.90 -0.77
N ARG A 114 7.37 -1.47 -0.19
CA ARG A 114 6.01 -0.93 -0.21
C ARG A 114 5.26 -1.28 1.06
N ALA A 115 4.27 -0.49 1.41
CA ALA A 115 3.35 -0.76 2.50
C ALA A 115 1.93 -0.82 1.98
N TYR A 116 1.14 -1.72 2.57
CA TYR A 116 -0.27 -1.92 2.31
C TYR A 116 -0.98 -1.84 3.65
N TYR A 117 -2.23 -1.40 3.63
CA TYR A 117 -3.08 -1.46 4.82
C TYR A 117 -4.44 -2.04 4.47
N VAL A 118 -4.95 -2.85 5.40
CA VAL A 118 -6.28 -3.44 5.33
C VAL A 118 -7.12 -2.73 6.38
N LEU A 119 -8.07 -1.92 5.93
CA LEU A 119 -8.99 -1.17 6.78
C LEU A 119 -10.38 -1.74 6.61
N ASP A 120 -10.90 -2.37 7.68
CA ASP A 120 -12.25 -2.96 7.70
C ASP A 120 -12.53 -3.91 6.52
N GLY A 121 -11.51 -4.68 6.14
CA GLY A 121 -11.58 -5.63 5.02
C GLY A 121 -11.21 -5.04 3.65
N VAL A 122 -11.05 -3.73 3.51
CA VAL A 122 -10.63 -3.13 2.24
C VAL A 122 -9.11 -2.95 2.22
N VAL A 123 -8.46 -3.46 1.19
CA VAL A 123 -7.01 -3.42 0.99
C VAL A 123 -6.64 -2.20 0.14
N TYR A 124 -5.67 -1.44 0.63
CA TYR A 124 -5.11 -0.26 -0.01
C TYR A 124 -3.58 -0.36 -0.08
N GLU A 125 -3.01 0.22 -1.12
CA GLU A 125 -1.58 0.52 -1.19
C GLU A 125 -1.28 1.89 -0.56
N ALA A 126 -0.28 1.95 0.29
CA ALA A 126 0.15 3.21 0.90
C ALA A 126 1.07 3.98 -0.06
N PRO A 127 0.79 5.26 -0.35
CA PRO A 127 1.65 6.08 -1.18
C PRO A 127 2.97 6.40 -0.46
N THR A 128 4.04 6.58 -1.23
CA THR A 128 5.30 7.08 -0.69
C THR A 128 5.18 8.57 -0.36
N ALA A 129 6.01 9.07 0.57
CA ALA A 129 6.05 10.50 0.88
C ALA A 129 6.36 11.34 -0.38
N GLU A 130 7.22 10.81 -1.26
CA GLU A 130 7.56 11.45 -2.52
C GLU A 130 6.34 11.58 -3.45
N SER A 131 5.56 10.52 -3.65
CA SER A 131 4.40 10.57 -4.55
C SER A 131 3.34 11.54 -4.05
N VAL A 132 3.10 11.58 -2.73
CA VAL A 132 2.21 12.56 -2.11
C VAL A 132 2.70 13.98 -2.34
N LEU A 133 3.98 14.27 -2.07
CA LEU A 133 4.55 15.61 -2.25
C LEU A 133 4.52 16.04 -3.72
N ARG A 134 4.91 15.15 -4.64
CA ARG A 134 4.89 15.40 -6.09
C ARG A 134 3.47 15.72 -6.58
N ALA A 135 2.47 14.96 -6.15
CA ALA A 135 1.07 15.19 -6.52
C ALA A 135 0.57 16.55 -5.99
N ARG A 136 0.93 16.90 -4.75
CA ARG A 136 0.56 18.19 -4.15
C ARG A 136 1.23 19.37 -4.83
N LEU A 137 2.54 19.28 -5.10
CA LEU A 137 3.29 20.32 -5.83
C LEU A 137 2.73 20.54 -7.23
N ARG A 138 2.44 19.46 -7.96
CA ARG A 138 1.82 19.55 -9.30
C ARG A 138 0.47 20.27 -9.26
N ARG A 139 -0.37 19.96 -8.27
CA ARG A 139 -1.67 20.62 -8.09
C ARG A 139 -1.50 22.10 -7.78
N LEU A 140 -0.51 22.47 -6.96
CA LEU A 140 -0.19 23.87 -6.68
C LEU A 140 0.27 24.61 -7.93
N SER A 141 1.18 24.03 -8.73
CA SER A 141 1.62 24.61 -10.00
C SER A 141 0.44 24.87 -10.94
N TRP A 142 -0.44 23.88 -11.11
CA TRP A 142 -1.63 24.03 -11.95
C TRP A 142 -2.58 25.14 -11.46
N LEU A 143 -2.78 25.25 -10.14
CA LEU A 143 -3.60 26.32 -9.56
C LEU A 143 -2.98 27.70 -9.79
N LEU A 144 -1.66 27.83 -9.67
CA LEU A 144 -0.94 29.08 -9.94
C LEU A 144 -1.03 29.45 -11.42
N GLU A 145 -0.77 28.53 -12.34
CA GLU A 145 -0.92 28.74 -13.79
C GLU A 145 -2.34 29.20 -14.14
N SER A 146 -3.35 28.54 -13.55
CA SER A 146 -4.76 28.88 -13.77
C SER A 146 -5.10 30.28 -13.24
N ALA A 147 -4.60 30.63 -12.05
CA ALA A 147 -4.79 31.96 -11.48
C ALA A 147 -4.10 33.05 -12.31
N PHE A 148 -2.88 32.83 -12.78
CA PHE A 148 -2.19 33.78 -13.65
C PHE A 148 -2.91 33.93 -15.00
N ALA A 149 -3.39 32.83 -15.60
CA ALA A 149 -4.15 32.88 -16.82
C ALA A 149 -5.45 33.71 -16.68
N GLU A 150 -6.08 33.71 -15.49
CA GLU A 150 -7.28 34.49 -15.24
C GLU A 150 -6.99 35.97 -14.94
N VAL A 151 -5.88 36.29 -14.28
CA VAL A 151 -5.54 37.66 -13.83
C VAL A 151 -4.82 38.46 -14.91
N CYS A 152 -3.90 37.85 -15.67
CA CYS A 152 -3.09 38.56 -16.67
C CYS A 152 -3.92 39.35 -17.70
N PRO A 153 -5.03 38.80 -18.26
CA PRO A 153 -5.87 39.53 -19.21
C PRO A 153 -6.57 40.75 -18.60
N LYS A 154 -6.96 40.66 -17.32
CA LYS A 154 -7.67 41.74 -16.60
C LYS A 154 -6.76 42.92 -16.28
N VAL A 155 -5.44 42.70 -16.23
CA VAL A 155 -4.44 43.76 -16.02
C VAL A 155 -4.20 44.57 -17.29
N GLU A 156 -4.24 43.94 -18.47
CA GLU A 156 -4.09 44.64 -19.76
C GLU A 156 -5.31 45.53 -20.08
N GLU A 157 -6.52 45.12 -19.70
CA GLU A 157 -7.75 45.90 -19.90
C GLU A 157 -7.84 47.16 -19.01
N THR A 158 -7.07 47.21 -17.92
CA THR A 158 -7.06 48.34 -16.97
C THR A 158 -5.89 49.32 -17.17
N ALA A 159 -5.00 49.07 -18.13
CA ALA A 159 -3.90 49.98 -18.46
C ALA A 159 -4.43 51.22 -19.23
N PRO A 160 -4.08 52.46 -18.82
CA PRO A 160 -4.58 53.67 -19.51
C PRO A 160 -4.01 53.77 -20.94
N PRO A 161 -4.78 54.33 -21.90
CA PRO A 161 -4.30 54.50 -23.27
C PRO A 161 -3.08 55.43 -23.29
N SER A 162 -2.01 54.99 -23.94
CA SER A 162 -0.81 55.79 -24.16
C SER A 162 -1.18 57.03 -24.99
N MET A 163 -0.86 58.23 -24.49
CA MET A 163 -1.05 59.52 -25.17
C MET A 163 -0.13 59.68 -26.39
#